data_AF-A0A529Y6B4-F1
#
_entry.id   AF-A0A529Y6B4-F1
#
_cell.length_a   1.000
_cell.length_b   1.000
_cell.length_c   1.000
_cell.angle_alpha   90.00
_cell.angle_beta   90.00
_cell.angle_gamma   90.00
#
_symmetry.space_group_name_H-M   'P 1'
#
loop_
_entity.id
_entity.type
_entity.pdbx_description
1 polymer ?
#
loop_
_entity_poly.entity_id
_entity_poly.type
_entity_poly.pdbx_seq_one_letter_code
_entity_poly.pdbx_strand_id
1 'polypeptide(L)'
;MPEIQHIHPMLVHFPIVLMYALVIIDLAALTHRSAVTTRSGIGTISTFAAVGAGLFAVCTWYFGGMALDHAEAAGFSSEIAEIHEGLGGISALTFLGWGLLRLVLWVRNRELGTLAPAIPAIEIAGAALVTVTGYYGGQLV
;
A
#
# COMPACT_ATOMS: atom_id res chain seq x y z
N MET A 1 -19.71 11.61 16.83
CA MET A 1 -18.24 11.64 16.83
C MET A 1 -17.76 12.22 15.50
N PRO A 2 -17.66 13.55 15.38
CA PRO A 2 -17.33 14.19 14.09
C PRO A 2 -15.86 14.04 13.66
N GLU A 3 -14.99 13.37 14.43
CA GLU A 3 -13.55 13.33 14.18
C GLU A 3 -13.09 12.16 13.28
N ILE A 4 -13.82 11.04 13.25
CA ILE A 4 -13.37 9.81 12.56
C ILE A 4 -13.34 9.93 11.03
N GLN A 5 -14.29 10.68 10.48
CA GLN A 5 -14.42 10.98 9.04
C GLN A 5 -13.19 11.71 8.47
N HIS A 6 -12.38 12.37 9.30
CA HIS A 6 -11.17 13.05 8.86
C HIS A 6 -9.92 12.17 8.95
N ILE A 7 -9.99 11.03 9.64
CA ILE A 7 -8.83 10.14 9.82
C ILE A 7 -8.49 9.43 8.50
N HIS A 8 -9.49 8.90 7.80
CA HIS A 8 -9.27 8.19 6.53
C HIS A 8 -8.54 9.05 5.48
N PRO A 9 -8.99 10.29 5.17
CA PRO A 9 -8.27 11.17 4.25
C PRO A 9 -6.83 11.52 4.66
N MET A 10 -6.50 11.49 5.96
CA MET A 10 -5.11 11.65 6.40
C MET A 10 -4.29 10.38 6.12
N LEU A 11 -4.87 9.20 6.37
CA LEU A 11 -4.17 7.93 6.25
C LEU A 11 -3.92 7.47 4.81
N VAL A 12 -4.81 7.79 3.86
CA VAL A 12 -4.67 7.36 2.44
C VAL A 12 -3.34 7.77 1.81
N HIS A 13 -2.73 8.87 2.26
CA HIS A 13 -1.49 9.39 1.69
C HIS A 13 -0.30 8.45 1.95
N PHE A 14 -0.28 7.76 3.09
CA PHE A 14 0.83 6.89 3.47
C PHE A 14 1.00 5.69 2.52
N PRO A 15 -0.01 4.81 2.30
CA PRO A 15 0.16 3.69 1.39
C PRO A 15 0.40 4.14 -0.06
N ILE A 16 -0.20 5.26 -0.50
CA ILE A 16 0.06 5.83 -1.83
C ILE A 16 1.55 6.20 -1.95
N VAL A 17 2.04 7.09 -1.09
CA VAL A 17 3.42 7.59 -1.18
C VAL A 17 4.43 6.48 -0.98
N LEU A 18 4.21 5.58 -0.02
CA LEU A 18 5.14 4.47 0.23
C LEU A 18 5.20 3.50 -0.95
N MET A 19 4.08 3.21 -1.62
CA MET A 19 4.10 2.32 -2.79
C MET A 19 4.86 2.93 -3.97
N TYR A 20 4.66 4.22 -4.24
CA TYR A 20 5.43 4.93 -5.27
C TYR A 20 6.91 5.07 -4.89
N ALA A 21 7.22 5.32 -3.61
CA ALA A 21 8.58 5.38 -3.12
C ALA A 21 9.29 4.03 -3.31
N LEU A 22 8.61 2.91 -3.04
CA LEU A 22 9.13 1.55 -3.29
C LEU A 22 9.50 1.36 -4.76
N VAL A 23 8.59 1.69 -5.68
CA VAL A 23 8.88 1.61 -7.12
C VAL A 23 10.16 2.36 -7.48
N ILE A 24 10.33 3.59 -6.99
CA ILE A 24 11.52 4.42 -7.28
C ILE A 24 12.78 3.81 -6.64
N ILE A 25 12.71 3.46 -5.36
CA ILE A 25 13.84 2.94 -4.58
C ILE A 25 14.31 1.61 -5.15
N ASP A 26 13.40 0.69 -5.49
CA ASP A 26 13.74 -0.67 -5.90
C ASP A 26 14.14 -0.73 -7.36
N LEU A 27 13.59 0.14 -8.23
CA LEU A 27 14.14 0.34 -9.57
C LEU A 27 15.56 0.91 -9.51
N ALA A 28 15.80 1.92 -8.67
CA ALA A 28 17.15 2.48 -8.50
C ALA A 28 18.12 1.43 -7.91
N ALA A 29 17.69 0.65 -6.93
CA ALA A 29 18.50 -0.42 -6.38
C ALA A 29 18.83 -1.48 -7.44
N LEU A 30 17.87 -1.84 -8.29
CA LEU A 30 18.06 -2.79 -9.38
C LEU A 30 19.09 -2.28 -10.41
N THR A 31 19.01 -1.00 -10.81
CA THR A 31 19.99 -0.41 -11.76
C THR A 31 21.40 -0.35 -11.17
N HIS A 32 21.52 -0.16 -9.86
CA HIS A 32 22.78 -0.19 -9.11
C HIS A 32 23.20 -1.59 -8.64
N ARG A 33 22.50 -2.66 -9.06
CA ARG A 33 22.75 -4.05 -8.64
C ARG A 33 22.79 -4.26 -7.12
N SER A 34 22.00 -3.46 -6.40
CA SER A 34 21.88 -3.53 -4.94
C SER A 34 20.71 -4.42 -4.55
N ALA A 35 20.94 -5.38 -3.66
CA ALA A 35 19.90 -6.31 -3.20
C ALA A 35 19.02 -5.66 -2.12
N VAL A 36 17.73 -5.49 -2.41
CA VAL A 36 16.72 -4.89 -1.52
C VAL A 36 16.14 -5.87 -0.49
N THR A 37 16.33 -7.17 -0.69
CA THR A 37 15.86 -8.24 0.22
C THR A 37 16.95 -8.74 1.18
N THR A 38 18.08 -8.03 1.28
CA THR A 38 19.15 -8.33 2.23
C THR A 38 19.21 -7.29 3.35
N ARG A 39 19.94 -7.58 4.43
CA ARG A 39 20.15 -6.68 5.57
C ARG A 39 21.17 -5.57 5.28
N SER A 40 21.07 -4.98 4.10
CA SER A 40 21.80 -3.77 3.70
C SER A 40 21.03 -2.52 4.11
N GLY A 41 21.65 -1.33 4.01
CA GLY A 41 20.94 -0.06 4.27
C GLY A 41 19.73 0.12 3.36
N ILE A 42 19.93 -0.04 2.05
CA ILE A 42 18.86 0.06 1.05
C ILE A 42 17.80 -1.03 1.22
N GLY A 43 18.22 -2.26 1.54
CA GLY A 43 17.28 -3.36 1.74
C GLY A 43 16.45 -3.24 3.02
N THR A 44 17.01 -2.60 4.05
CA THR A 44 16.27 -2.24 5.28
C THR A 44 15.25 -1.14 4.96
N ILE A 45 15.67 -0.04 4.33
CA ILE A 45 14.78 1.06 3.96
C ILE A 45 13.60 0.56 3.11
N SER A 46 13.92 -0.15 2.03
CA SER A 46 12.91 -0.70 1.11
C SER A 46 11.97 -1.70 1.82
N THR A 47 12.51 -2.62 2.62
CA THR A 47 11.65 -3.58 3.35
C THR A 47 10.72 -2.92 4.36
N PHE A 48 11.21 -1.97 5.15
CA PHE A 48 10.37 -1.29 6.14
C PHE A 48 9.39 -0.32 5.49
N ALA A 49 9.71 0.25 4.32
CA ALA A 49 8.74 0.98 3.50
C ALA A 49 7.61 0.05 3.02
N ALA A 50 7.91 -1.16 2.58
CA ALA A 50 6.90 -2.16 2.18
C ALA A 50 6.01 -2.60 3.35
N VAL A 51 6.60 -2.86 4.52
CA VAL A 51 5.85 -3.15 5.74
C VAL A 51 4.97 -1.96 6.12
N GLY A 52 5.51 -0.74 6.09
CA GLY A 52 4.76 0.48 6.35
C GLY A 52 3.58 0.64 5.40
N ALA A 53 3.78 0.44 4.10
CA ALA A 53 2.71 0.52 3.10
C ALA A 53 1.56 -0.43 3.42
N GLY A 54 1.87 -1.68 3.79
CA GLY A 54 0.88 -2.67 4.20
C GLY A 54 0.12 -2.28 5.47
N LEU A 55 0.83 -1.87 6.53
CA LEU A 55 0.19 -1.47 7.78
C LEU A 55 -0.72 -0.25 7.61
N PHE A 56 -0.23 0.79 6.93
CA PHE A 56 -1.02 1.98 6.67
C PHE A 56 -2.20 1.71 5.73
N ALA A 57 -2.07 0.80 4.76
CA ALA A 57 -3.20 0.41 3.91
C ALA A 57 -4.32 -0.27 4.71
N VAL A 58 -3.97 -1.17 5.64
CA VAL A 58 -4.95 -1.80 6.55
C VAL A 58 -5.63 -0.76 7.43
N CYS A 59 -4.87 0.16 8.03
CA CYS A 59 -5.47 1.24 8.82
C CYS A 59 -6.39 2.11 7.96
N THR A 60 -5.95 2.47 6.76
CA THR A 60 -6.73 3.29 5.81
C THR A 60 -8.05 2.63 5.46
N TRP A 61 -8.04 1.35 5.10
CA TRP A 61 -9.25 0.58 4.79
C TRP A 61 -10.17 0.49 5.99
N TYR A 62 -9.65 0.16 7.17
CA TYR A 62 -10.44 0.07 8.40
C TYR A 62 -11.17 1.37 8.75
N PHE A 63 -10.45 2.49 8.78
CA PHE A 63 -11.05 3.80 9.07
C PHE A 63 -11.96 4.29 7.93
N GLY A 64 -11.70 3.86 6.68
CA GLY A 64 -12.57 4.13 5.53
C GLY A 64 -13.92 3.42 5.67
N GLY A 65 -13.92 2.13 6.00
CA GLY A 65 -15.13 1.36 6.26
C GLY A 65 -15.97 1.95 7.40
N MET A 66 -15.33 2.32 8.51
CA MET A 66 -16.03 3.01 9.61
C MET A 66 -16.67 4.34 9.19
N ALA A 67 -16.04 5.09 8.28
CA ALA A 67 -16.59 6.32 7.76
C ALA A 67 -17.78 6.06 6.82
N LEU A 68 -17.70 5.02 5.99
CA LEU A 68 -18.79 4.60 5.12
C LEU A 68 -19.99 4.08 5.92
N ASP A 69 -19.79 3.18 6.88
CA ASP A 69 -20.83 2.68 7.79
C ASP A 69 -21.59 3.84 8.47
N HIS A 70 -20.86 4.87 8.89
CA HIS A 70 -21.46 6.05 9.50
C HIS A 70 -22.31 6.86 8.51
N ALA A 71 -21.82 7.03 7.28
CA ALA A 71 -22.55 7.73 6.23
C ALA A 71 -23.82 6.96 5.82
N GLU A 72 -23.73 5.63 5.66
CA GLU A 72 -24.85 4.77 5.31
C GLU A 72 -25.93 4.77 6.40
N ALA A 73 -25.54 4.74 7.68
CA ALA A 73 -26.47 4.90 8.79
C ALA A 73 -27.19 6.26 8.78
N ALA A 74 -26.63 7.27 8.11
CA ALA A 74 -27.24 8.58 7.89
C ALA A 74 -28.03 8.69 6.56
N GLY A 75 -28.14 7.59 5.81
CA GLY A 75 -28.91 7.51 4.56
C GLY A 75 -28.11 7.71 3.27
N PHE A 76 -26.77 7.75 3.34
CA PHE A 76 -25.91 7.75 2.15
C PHE A 76 -25.94 6.38 1.45
N SER A 77 -25.90 6.37 0.11
CA SER A 77 -25.74 5.16 -0.70
C SER A 77 -25.06 5.54 -2.01
N SER A 78 -24.04 4.78 -2.40
CA SER A 78 -23.26 5.05 -3.61
C SER A 78 -22.52 3.80 -4.08
N GLU A 79 -22.79 3.36 -5.30
CA GLU A 79 -22.04 2.26 -5.94
C GLU A 79 -20.54 2.58 -6.04
N ILE A 80 -20.18 3.85 -6.21
CA ILE A 80 -18.77 4.30 -6.24
C ILE A 80 -18.11 4.07 -4.87
N ALA A 81 -18.85 4.27 -3.77
CA ALA A 81 -18.33 4.07 -2.42
C ALA A 81 -18.06 2.59 -2.14
N GLU A 82 -18.98 1.71 -2.55
CA GLU A 82 -18.80 0.26 -2.44
C GLU A 82 -17.60 -0.23 -3.28
N ILE A 83 -17.45 0.26 -4.52
CA ILE A 83 -16.30 -0.06 -5.37
C ILE A 83 -14.99 0.42 -4.71
N HIS A 84 -14.96 1.66 -4.21
CA HIS A 84 -13.79 2.23 -3.55
C HIS A 84 -13.41 1.45 -2.29
N GLU A 85 -14.39 1.10 -1.44
CA GLU A 85 -14.16 0.29 -0.24
C GLU A 85 -13.61 -1.09 -0.59
N GLY A 86 -14.21 -1.78 -1.57
CA GLY A 86 -13.75 -3.08 -2.04
C GLY A 86 -12.32 -3.05 -2.58
N LEU A 87 -11.99 -2.05 -3.39
CA LEU A 87 -10.62 -1.81 -3.87
C LEU A 87 -9.66 -1.46 -2.72
N GLY A 88 -10.13 -0.72 -1.72
CA GLY A 88 -9.40 -0.43 -0.49
C GLY A 88 -9.04 -1.71 0.27
N GLY A 89 -9.98 -2.65 0.40
CA GLY A 89 -9.76 -3.96 1.02
C GLY A 89 -8.76 -4.82 0.24
N ILE A 90 -8.88 -4.86 -1.09
CA ILE A 90 -7.92 -5.55 -1.97
C ILE A 90 -6.52 -4.94 -1.79
N SER A 91 -6.40 -3.61 -1.84
CA SER A 91 -5.14 -2.89 -1.64
C SER A 91 -4.51 -3.20 -0.28
N ALA A 92 -5.31 -3.17 0.80
CA ALA A 92 -4.86 -3.48 2.14
C ALA A 92 -4.29 -4.91 2.24
N LEU A 93 -5.01 -5.90 1.72
CA LEU A 93 -4.58 -7.29 1.74
C LEU A 93 -3.32 -7.51 0.89
N THR A 94 -3.29 -6.96 -0.32
CA THR A 94 -2.14 -7.10 -1.23
C THR A 94 -0.89 -6.44 -0.64
N PHE A 95 -1.00 -5.24 -0.07
CA PHE A 95 0.16 -4.51 0.45
C PHE A 95 0.64 -5.11 1.76
N LEU A 96 -0.25 -5.58 2.63
CA LEU A 96 0.13 -6.32 3.82
C LEU A 96 0.85 -7.62 3.44
N GLY A 97 0.28 -8.40 2.50
CA GLY A 97 0.90 -9.62 2.00
C GLY A 97 2.29 -9.36 1.41
N TRP A 98 2.43 -8.28 0.64
CA TRP A 98 3.71 -7.86 0.08
C TRP A 98 4.73 -7.46 1.15
N GLY A 99 4.32 -6.62 2.10
CA GLY A 99 5.15 -6.20 3.23
C GLY A 99 5.64 -7.38 4.08
N LEU A 100 4.77 -8.35 4.35
CA LEU A 100 5.12 -9.58 5.07
C LEU A 100 6.08 -10.46 4.28
N LEU A 101 5.86 -10.65 2.97
CA LEU A 101 6.77 -11.39 2.11
C LEU A 101 8.14 -10.72 2.07
N ARG A 102 8.19 -9.39 1.89
CA ARG A 102 9.42 -8.58 1.93
C ARG A 102 10.15 -8.74 3.25
N LEU A 103 9.42 -8.67 4.36
CA LEU A 103 10.00 -8.87 5.70
C LEU A 103 10.60 -10.27 5.84
N VAL A 104 9.92 -11.33 5.38
CA VAL A 104 10.44 -12.69 5.43
C VAL A 104 11.72 -12.85 4.61
N LEU A 105 11.76 -12.29 3.38
CA LEU A 105 12.94 -12.34 2.52
C LEU A 105 14.13 -11.60 3.17
N TRP A 106 13.88 -10.43 3.74
CA TRP A 106 14.86 -9.61 4.44
C TRP A 106 15.38 -10.25 5.73
N VAL A 107 14.50 -10.80 6.57
CA VAL A 107 14.89 -11.54 7.78
C VAL A 107 15.77 -12.73 7.41
N ARG A 108 15.47 -13.42 6.30
CA ARG A 108 16.26 -14.54 5.77
C ARG A 108 17.49 -14.10 4.98
N ASN A 109 17.74 -12.79 4.87
CA ASN A 109 18.87 -12.20 4.14
C ASN A 109 19.01 -12.77 2.71
N ARG A 110 17.90 -12.89 1.99
CA ARG A 110 17.85 -13.57 0.70
C ARG A 110 18.25 -12.63 -0.43
N GLU A 111 19.18 -13.06 -1.26
CA GLU A 111 19.43 -12.45 -2.57
C GLU A 111 18.65 -13.20 -3.64
N LEU A 112 17.96 -12.46 -4.52
CA LEU A 112 17.04 -13.04 -5.51
C LEU A 112 17.68 -13.29 -6.89
N GLY A 113 18.91 -12.81 -7.13
CA GLY A 113 19.62 -13.00 -8.39
C GLY A 113 18.77 -12.61 -9.60
N THR A 114 18.51 -13.57 -10.49
CA THR A 114 17.69 -13.37 -11.71
C THR A 114 16.23 -13.01 -11.43
N LEU A 115 15.72 -13.27 -10.22
CA LEU A 115 14.36 -12.90 -9.80
C LEU A 115 14.28 -11.48 -9.21
N ALA A 116 15.40 -10.77 -9.05
CA ALA A 116 15.40 -9.40 -8.51
C ALA A 116 14.45 -8.42 -9.26
N PRO A 117 14.30 -8.48 -10.60
CA PRO A 117 13.36 -7.60 -11.31
C PRO A 117 11.88 -7.82 -10.95
N ALA A 118 11.51 -8.96 -10.37
CA ALA A 118 10.13 -9.23 -9.97
C ALA A 118 9.65 -8.30 -8.84
N ILE A 119 10.58 -7.82 -8.00
CA ILE A 119 10.29 -6.94 -6.87
C ILE A 119 9.67 -5.60 -7.35
N PRO A 120 10.37 -4.76 -8.15
CA PRO A 120 9.78 -3.52 -8.63
C PRO A 120 8.62 -3.76 -9.60
N ALA A 121 8.56 -4.90 -10.30
CA ALA A 121 7.41 -5.24 -11.14
C ALA A 121 6.11 -5.40 -10.31
N ILE A 122 6.19 -6.08 -9.16
CA ILE A 122 5.06 -6.22 -8.24
C ILE A 122 4.69 -4.87 -7.63
N GLU A 123 5.67 -4.03 -7.30
CA GLU A 123 5.44 -2.70 -6.73
C GLU A 123 4.80 -1.75 -7.75
N ILE A 124 5.14 -1.85 -9.04
CA ILE A 124 4.48 -1.11 -10.12
C ILE A 124 3.01 -1.53 -10.23
N ALA A 125 2.73 -2.84 -10.15
CA ALA A 125 1.34 -3.32 -10.12
C ALA A 125 0.61 -2.82 -8.88
N GLY A 126 1.27 -2.77 -7.72
CA GLY A 126 0.74 -2.17 -6.50
C GLY A 126 0.46 -0.68 -6.64
N ALA A 127 1.36 0.08 -7.25
CA ALA A 127 1.17 1.50 -7.52
C ALA A 127 -0.02 1.74 -8.46
N ALA A 128 -0.20 0.91 -9.48
CA ALA A 128 -1.38 0.95 -10.34
C ALA A 128 -2.67 0.66 -9.55
N LEU A 129 -2.66 -0.36 -8.69
CA LEU A 129 -3.80 -0.70 -7.84
C LEU A 129 -4.22 0.45 -6.91
N VAL A 130 -3.27 1.08 -6.20
CA VAL A 130 -3.60 2.21 -5.31
C VAL A 130 -4.03 3.44 -6.09
N THR A 131 -3.54 3.62 -7.32
CA THR A 131 -4.00 4.70 -8.22
C THR A 131 -5.47 4.52 -8.56
N VAL A 132 -5.88 3.31 -8.96
CA VAL A 132 -7.28 3.00 -9.29
C VAL A 132 -8.16 3.16 -8.04
N THR A 133 -7.69 2.67 -6.88
CA THR A 133 -8.38 2.84 -5.60
C THR A 133 -8.59 4.32 -5.27
N GLY A 134 -7.54 5.14 -5.41
CA GLY A 134 -7.59 6.58 -5.18
C GLY A 134 -8.43 7.34 -6.21
N TYR A 135 -8.51 6.88 -7.46
CA TYR A 135 -9.37 7.46 -8.49
C TYR A 135 -10.85 7.41 -8.07
N TYR A 136 -11.34 6.24 -7.65
CA TYR A 136 -12.72 6.12 -7.15
C TYR A 136 -12.92 6.86 -5.83
N GLY A 137 -11.92 6.89 -4.94
CA GLY A 137 -11.97 7.70 -3.71
C GLY A 137 -12.10 9.20 -4.00
N GLY A 138 -11.40 9.70 -5.01
CA GLY A 138 -11.46 11.08 -5.45
C GLY A 138 -12.79 11.50 -6.10
N GLN A 139 -13.65 10.54 -6.46
CA GLN A 139 -15.02 10.83 -6.95
C GLN A 139 -16.03 10.99 -5.81
N LEU A 140 -15.66 10.68 -4.56
CA LEU A 140 -16.53 10.77 -3.39
C LEU A 140 -16.39 12.10 -2.64
N VAL A 141 -15.51 12.99 -3.10
CA VAL A 141 -15.24 14.31 -2.49
C VAL A 141 -15.78 15.47 -3.32
#